data_AF-A0A4S1FRC6-F1
#
_entry.id   AF-A0A4S1FRC6-F1
#
_cell.length_a   1.000
_cell.length_b   1.000
_cell.length_c   1.000
_cell.angle_alpha   90.00
_cell.angle_beta   90.00
_cell.angle_gamma   90.00
#
_symmetry.space_group_name_H-M   'P 1'
#
loop_
_entity.id
_entity.type
_entity.pdbx_description
1 polymer ?
#
loop_
_entity_poly.entity_id
_entity_poly.type
_entity_poly.pdbx_seq_one_letter_code
_entity_poly.pdbx_strand_id
1 'polypeptide(L)'
;MFGRRTFGKQKHSFADLKKMMRPTPDSDGVTRVFSKELWNDPKIGSMLRELGFAPDDQRNIMRTADDYIALFAAARYRLQQRTETFNSEMTARHGYCRAAPFLVIGDTIWDGEHGAFLYAQMDLIGFDDWNVVMLAADARTTQLCGLPAHPGSVPAHTQAMTGHVIRWKTRYEFALEEFGVTATGGQGVTREQFEAQKGALRQEIIDTVASMKPRAASGS
;
A
#
# COMPACT_ATOMS: atom_id res chain seq x y z
N MET A 1 21.10 -29.48 -33.79
CA MET A 1 20.79 -28.05 -33.57
C MET A 1 19.66 -27.95 -32.56
N PHE A 2 19.97 -27.52 -31.33
CA PHE A 2 18.97 -27.35 -30.26
C PHE A 2 18.35 -25.95 -30.35
N GLY A 3 17.08 -25.89 -30.75
CA GLY A 3 16.31 -24.65 -30.75
C GLY A 3 15.90 -24.25 -29.33
N ARG A 4 16.46 -23.14 -28.84
CA ARG A 4 16.03 -22.43 -27.63
C ARG A 4 14.53 -22.14 -27.70
N ARG A 5 13.73 -22.74 -26.80
CA ARG A 5 12.40 -22.22 -26.47
C ARG A 5 12.58 -21.08 -25.46
N THR A 6 12.44 -19.85 -25.92
CA THR A 6 12.25 -18.68 -25.06
C THR A 6 10.91 -18.83 -24.36
N PHE A 7 10.94 -19.12 -23.05
CA PHE A 7 9.78 -18.98 -22.19
C PHE A 7 9.41 -17.49 -22.12
N GLY A 8 8.39 -17.10 -22.87
CA GLY A 8 7.76 -15.80 -22.72
C GLY A 8 7.16 -15.73 -21.31
N LYS A 9 7.62 -14.77 -20.50
CA LYS A 9 6.97 -14.43 -19.23
C LYS A 9 5.54 -14.01 -19.55
N GLN A 10 4.59 -14.90 -19.26
CA GLN A 10 3.18 -14.60 -19.33
C GLN A 10 2.92 -13.48 -18.32
N LYS A 11 2.57 -12.29 -18.80
CA LYS A 11 2.15 -11.18 -17.95
C LYS A 11 0.80 -11.57 -17.35
N HIS A 12 0.81 -12.14 -16.15
CA HIS A 12 -0.43 -12.38 -15.41
C HIS A 12 -1.03 -11.03 -15.03
N SER A 13 -2.26 -10.77 -15.48
CA SER A 13 -2.99 -9.57 -15.09
C SER A 13 -3.39 -9.68 -13.61
N PHE A 14 -3.63 -8.53 -12.95
CA PHE A 14 -4.08 -8.47 -11.56
C PHE A 14 -5.38 -9.26 -11.32
N ALA A 15 -6.23 -9.39 -12.34
CA ALA A 15 -7.45 -10.21 -12.31
C ALA A 15 -7.14 -11.71 -12.28
N ASP A 16 -6.11 -12.17 -13.01
CA ASP A 16 -5.73 -13.58 -13.09
C ASP A 16 -5.00 -14.05 -11.83
N LEU A 17 -4.15 -13.18 -11.29
CA LEU A 17 -3.46 -13.40 -10.00
C LEU A 17 -4.45 -13.41 -8.82
N LYS A 18 -5.47 -12.53 -8.85
CA LYS A 18 -6.61 -12.55 -7.89
C LYS A 18 -7.48 -13.79 -7.98
N LYS A 19 -7.46 -14.53 -9.09
CA LYS A 19 -8.24 -15.75 -9.29
C LYS A 19 -7.47 -17.00 -8.85
N MET A 20 -6.16 -17.01 -9.04
CA MET A 20 -5.27 -18.12 -8.67
C MET A 20 -4.90 -18.14 -7.17
N MET A 21 -4.99 -17.00 -6.47
CA MET A 21 -4.63 -16.89 -5.04
C MET A 21 -5.83 -16.57 -4.14
N ARG A 22 -6.97 -17.25 -4.32
CA ARG A 22 -8.06 -17.22 -3.32
C ARG A 22 -7.96 -18.47 -2.45
N PRO A 23 -7.39 -18.41 -1.24
CA PRO A 23 -7.60 -19.49 -0.29
C PRO A 23 -9.09 -19.55 0.03
N THR A 24 -9.62 -20.76 0.08
CA THR A 24 -11.01 -21.00 0.47
C THR A 24 -11.19 -20.48 1.91
N PRO A 25 -12.21 -19.64 2.18
CA PRO A 25 -12.55 -19.28 3.55
C PRO A 25 -12.84 -20.52 4.39
N ASP A 26 -12.55 -20.47 5.69
CA ASP A 26 -13.01 -21.49 6.62
C ASP A 26 -14.55 -21.48 6.72
N SER A 27 -15.13 -22.45 7.44
CA SER A 27 -16.58 -22.56 7.64
C SER A 27 -17.22 -21.34 8.33
N ASP A 28 -16.42 -20.50 8.99
CA ASP A 28 -16.84 -19.23 9.59
C ASP A 28 -16.72 -18.02 8.62
N GLY A 29 -16.37 -18.27 7.36
CA GLY A 29 -16.23 -17.25 6.32
C GLY A 29 -14.92 -16.46 6.38
N VAL A 30 -14.00 -16.77 7.30
CA VAL A 30 -12.72 -16.08 7.44
C VAL A 30 -11.63 -16.82 6.66
N THR A 31 -10.89 -16.09 5.83
CA THR A 31 -9.72 -16.64 5.13
C THR A 31 -8.50 -16.59 6.05
N ARG A 32 -7.87 -17.75 6.27
CA ARG A 32 -6.68 -17.88 7.13
C ARG A 32 -5.46 -18.39 6.38
N VAL A 33 -4.26 -18.08 6.88
CA VAL A 33 -2.99 -18.62 6.37
C VAL A 33 -2.89 -20.13 6.68
N PHE A 34 -3.25 -20.51 7.90
CA PHE A 34 -3.49 -21.89 8.32
C PHE A 34 -4.99 -22.04 8.63
N SER A 35 -5.70 -22.80 7.79
CA SER A 35 -7.12 -23.10 7.97
C SER A 35 -7.40 -23.74 9.32
N LYS A 36 -8.58 -23.51 9.90
CA LYS A 36 -9.00 -24.12 11.18
C LYS A 36 -8.88 -25.65 11.18
N GLU A 37 -9.06 -26.28 10.02
CA GLU A 37 -8.94 -27.72 9.85
C GLU A 37 -7.51 -28.23 10.13
N LEU A 38 -6.48 -27.49 9.71
CA LEU A 38 -5.07 -27.86 9.96
C LEU A 38 -4.71 -27.83 11.45
N TRP A 39 -5.43 -27.07 12.27
CA TRP A 39 -5.22 -27.03 13.72
C TRP A 39 -5.77 -28.26 14.45
N ASN A 40 -6.66 -29.01 13.80
CA ASN A 40 -7.19 -30.27 14.31
C ASN A 40 -6.26 -31.46 13.98
N ASP A 41 -5.30 -31.29 13.06
CA ASP A 41 -4.28 -32.30 12.82
C ASP A 41 -3.35 -32.41 14.05
N PRO A 42 -3.18 -33.60 14.64
CA PRO A 42 -2.39 -33.77 15.86
C PRO A 42 -0.92 -33.39 15.72
N LYS A 43 -0.33 -33.52 14.53
CA LYS A 43 1.08 -33.20 14.28
C LYS A 43 1.24 -31.73 13.93
N ILE A 44 0.49 -31.25 12.96
CA ILE A 44 0.59 -29.89 12.43
C ILE A 44 0.07 -28.90 13.48
N GLY A 45 -1.08 -29.17 14.08
CA GLY A 45 -1.65 -28.32 15.13
C GLY A 45 -0.80 -28.26 16.39
N SER A 46 -0.13 -29.35 16.80
CA SER A 46 0.81 -29.31 17.95
C SER A 46 2.03 -28.44 17.62
N MET A 47 2.63 -28.65 16.45
CA MET A 47 3.78 -27.87 16.00
C MET A 47 3.48 -26.37 15.93
N LEU A 48 2.33 -25.97 15.39
CA LEU A 48 1.95 -24.55 15.30
C LEU A 48 1.77 -23.92 16.69
N ARG A 49 1.18 -24.65 17.64
CA ARG A 49 1.01 -24.19 19.03
C ARG A 49 2.35 -24.11 19.77
N GLU A 50 3.24 -25.07 19.59
CA GLU A 50 4.60 -25.06 20.14
C GLU A 50 5.42 -23.85 19.64
N LEU A 51 5.21 -23.45 18.39
CA LEU A 51 5.78 -22.25 17.80
C LEU A 51 5.08 -20.94 18.24
N GLY A 52 4.10 -21.02 19.15
CA GLY A 52 3.40 -19.88 19.74
C GLY A 52 2.34 -19.24 18.84
N PHE A 53 1.87 -19.95 17.81
CA PHE A 53 0.76 -19.49 16.97
C PHE A 53 -0.60 -19.95 17.54
N ALA A 54 -1.66 -19.21 17.22
CA ALA A 54 -3.03 -19.56 17.55
C ALA A 54 -3.93 -19.51 16.29
N PRO A 55 -5.00 -20.34 16.23
CA PRO A 55 -5.87 -20.42 15.06
C PRO A 55 -6.57 -19.10 14.73
N ASP A 56 -6.98 -18.33 15.75
CA ASP A 56 -7.65 -17.04 15.60
C ASP A 56 -6.71 -15.85 15.87
N ASP A 57 -5.40 -16.07 15.80
CA ASP A 57 -4.43 -14.99 15.81
C ASP A 57 -4.71 -14.04 14.64
N GLN A 58 -4.72 -12.73 14.88
CA GLN A 58 -4.91 -11.74 13.81
C GLN A 58 -3.87 -11.88 12.70
N ARG A 59 -2.67 -12.38 13.01
CA ARG A 59 -1.60 -12.70 12.06
C ARG A 59 -1.92 -13.91 11.17
N ASN A 60 -2.84 -14.76 11.59
CA ASN A 60 -3.35 -15.89 10.81
C ASN A 60 -4.51 -15.49 9.90
N ILE A 61 -5.12 -14.31 10.09
CA ILE A 61 -6.21 -13.81 9.25
C ILE A 61 -5.61 -13.14 8.01
N MET A 62 -5.97 -13.64 6.83
CA MET A 62 -5.50 -13.09 5.57
C MET A 62 -6.56 -12.16 4.97
N ARG A 63 -6.21 -10.88 4.77
CA ARG A 63 -7.06 -9.96 4.01
C ARG A 63 -7.22 -10.48 2.58
N THR A 64 -8.46 -10.63 2.14
CA THR A 64 -8.83 -11.02 0.79
C THR A 64 -8.75 -9.83 -0.18
N ALA A 65 -8.86 -10.12 -1.47
CA ALA A 65 -8.98 -9.08 -2.49
C ALA A 65 -10.18 -8.15 -2.25
N ASP A 66 -11.29 -8.68 -1.75
CA ASP A 66 -12.52 -7.92 -1.50
C ASP A 66 -12.38 -7.05 -0.26
N ASP A 67 -11.64 -7.49 0.75
CA ASP A 67 -11.29 -6.67 1.92
C ASP A 67 -10.47 -5.44 1.53
N TYR A 68 -9.48 -5.60 0.64
CA TYR A 68 -8.72 -4.47 0.12
C TYR A 68 -9.60 -3.52 -0.70
N ILE A 69 -10.51 -4.05 -1.52
CA ILE A 69 -11.46 -3.21 -2.28
C ILE A 69 -12.31 -2.37 -1.32
N ALA A 70 -12.88 -2.99 -0.29
CA ALA A 70 -13.69 -2.30 0.72
C ALA A 70 -12.86 -1.25 1.48
N LEU A 71 -11.63 -1.59 1.86
CA LEU A 71 -10.70 -0.69 2.55
C LEU A 71 -10.39 0.56 1.71
N PHE A 72 -10.05 0.38 0.43
CA PHE A 72 -9.77 1.50 -0.48
C PHE A 72 -11.03 2.32 -0.80
N ALA A 73 -12.20 1.69 -0.93
CA ALA A 73 -13.46 2.39 -1.11
C ALA A 73 -13.78 3.28 0.09
N ALA A 74 -13.63 2.77 1.31
CA ALA A 74 -13.84 3.52 2.54
C ALA A 74 -12.82 4.68 2.67
N ALA A 75 -11.55 4.42 2.36
CA ALA A 75 -10.51 5.45 2.40
C ALA A 75 -10.73 6.56 1.36
N ARG A 76 -11.17 6.21 0.14
CA ARG A 76 -11.56 7.17 -0.90
C ARG A 76 -12.74 8.02 -0.45
N TYR A 77 -13.75 7.41 0.18
CA TYR A 77 -14.89 8.14 0.72
C TYR A 77 -14.46 9.13 1.82
N ARG A 78 -13.57 8.73 2.73
CA ARG A 78 -13.00 9.63 3.74
C ARG A 78 -12.24 10.81 3.12
N LEU A 79 -11.46 10.57 2.05
CA LEU A 79 -10.78 11.64 1.33
C LEU A 79 -11.77 12.61 0.68
N GLN A 80 -12.86 12.11 0.10
CA GLN A 80 -13.92 12.96 -0.44
C GLN A 80 -14.52 13.85 0.65
N GLN A 81 -14.89 13.28 1.80
CA GLN A 81 -15.44 14.04 2.93
C GLN A 81 -14.47 15.12 3.44
N ARG A 82 -13.17 14.80 3.53
CA ARG A 82 -12.12 15.78 3.89
C ARG A 82 -12.01 16.89 2.85
N THR A 83 -12.12 16.56 1.57
CA THR A 83 -12.06 17.55 0.47
C THR A 83 -13.27 18.49 0.52
N GLU A 84 -14.47 17.95 0.77
CA GLU A 84 -15.70 18.73 0.91
C GLU A 84 -15.62 19.66 2.14
N THR A 85 -15.16 19.14 3.28
CA THR A 85 -14.95 19.91 4.51
C THR A 85 -13.94 21.04 4.29
N PHE A 86 -12.78 20.73 3.72
CA PHE A 86 -11.75 21.73 3.40
C PHE A 86 -12.28 22.85 2.52
N ASN A 87 -13.01 22.50 1.44
CA ASN A 87 -13.60 23.48 0.54
C ASN A 87 -14.66 24.35 1.21
N SER A 88 -15.49 23.76 2.07
CA SER A 88 -16.50 24.49 2.84
C SER A 88 -15.85 25.52 3.78
N GLU A 89 -14.86 25.10 4.56
CA GLU A 89 -14.14 25.97 5.48
C GLU A 89 -13.40 27.11 4.76
N MET A 90 -12.69 26.79 3.67
CA MET A 90 -11.96 27.79 2.89
C MET A 90 -12.91 28.73 2.15
N THR A 91 -14.06 28.26 1.68
CA THR A 91 -15.10 29.12 1.09
C THR A 91 -15.68 30.08 2.13
N ALA A 92 -15.91 29.63 3.36
CA ALA A 92 -16.38 30.51 4.44
C ALA A 92 -15.37 31.62 4.77
N ARG A 93 -14.07 31.36 4.65
CA ARG A 93 -12.99 32.34 4.92
C ARG A 93 -12.68 33.26 3.75
N HIS A 94 -12.66 32.73 2.53
CA HIS A 94 -12.16 33.43 1.34
C HIS A 94 -13.25 33.77 0.30
N GLY A 95 -14.51 33.44 0.61
CA GLY A 95 -15.68 33.64 -0.27
C GLY A 95 -15.80 32.63 -1.42
N TYR A 96 -14.72 31.91 -1.74
CA TYR A 96 -14.68 30.88 -2.78
C TYR A 96 -13.48 29.96 -2.58
N CYS A 97 -13.67 28.65 -2.69
CA CYS A 97 -12.59 27.67 -2.78
C CYS A 97 -13.01 26.48 -3.63
N ARG A 98 -12.11 26.04 -4.51
CA ARG A 98 -12.18 24.76 -5.23
C ARG A 98 -10.81 24.09 -5.19
N ALA A 99 -10.49 23.48 -4.07
CA ALA A 99 -9.34 22.59 -3.93
C ALA A 99 -9.68 21.16 -4.37
N ALA A 100 -8.69 20.48 -4.93
CA ALA A 100 -8.73 19.08 -5.31
C ALA A 100 -7.52 18.33 -4.73
N PRO A 101 -7.68 17.06 -4.34
CA PRO A 101 -6.59 16.26 -3.85
C PRO A 101 -5.64 15.86 -4.99
N PHE A 102 -4.35 16.01 -4.75
CA PHE A 102 -3.27 15.45 -5.54
C PHE A 102 -2.60 14.32 -4.75
N LEU A 103 -2.49 13.15 -5.38
CA LEU A 103 -1.81 12.00 -4.79
C LEU A 103 -0.36 11.98 -5.25
N VAL A 104 0.58 11.97 -4.30
CA VAL A 104 2.02 11.96 -4.60
C VAL A 104 2.43 10.61 -5.21
N ILE A 105 2.01 9.50 -4.59
CA ILE A 105 1.92 8.19 -5.26
C ILE A 105 0.53 8.12 -5.88
N GLY A 106 0.45 8.31 -7.20
CA GLY A 106 -0.80 8.38 -7.94
C GLY A 106 -1.49 7.03 -8.13
N ASP A 107 -2.78 7.08 -8.49
CA ASP A 107 -3.65 5.90 -8.65
C ASP A 107 -3.07 4.84 -9.59
N THR A 108 -2.38 5.25 -10.65
CA THR A 108 -1.78 4.32 -11.62
C THR A 108 -0.69 3.42 -11.01
N ILE A 109 -0.04 3.85 -9.93
CA ILE A 109 0.95 3.05 -9.21
C ILE A 109 0.25 2.14 -8.20
N TRP A 110 -0.79 2.65 -7.52
CA TRP A 110 -1.62 1.87 -6.57
C TRP A 110 -2.40 0.75 -7.25
N ASP A 111 -2.93 0.99 -8.45
CA ASP A 111 -3.66 0.01 -9.25
C ASP A 111 -2.72 -0.84 -10.13
N GLY A 112 -1.44 -0.46 -10.18
CA GLY A 112 -0.41 -1.08 -11.01
C GLY A 112 0.27 -2.29 -10.36
N GLU A 113 1.31 -2.78 -11.04
CA GLU A 113 2.08 -3.98 -10.66
C GLU A 113 2.67 -3.92 -9.23
N HIS A 114 2.93 -2.72 -8.72
CA HIS A 114 3.61 -2.52 -7.44
C HIS A 114 2.69 -2.09 -6.30
N GLY A 115 1.39 -1.86 -6.57
CA GLY A 115 0.43 -1.43 -5.56
C GLY A 115 0.32 -2.42 -4.38
N ALA A 116 0.32 -3.72 -4.68
CA ALA A 116 0.23 -4.76 -3.67
C ALA A 116 1.38 -4.75 -2.65
N PHE A 117 2.57 -4.34 -3.07
CA PHE A 117 3.68 -4.14 -2.14
C PHE A 117 3.33 -3.03 -1.13
N LEU A 118 2.78 -1.91 -1.59
CA LEU A 118 2.43 -0.78 -0.74
C LEU A 118 1.31 -1.12 0.24
N TYR A 119 0.18 -1.67 -0.22
CA TYR A 119 -0.97 -1.88 0.66
C TYR A 119 -0.95 -3.20 1.44
N ALA A 120 -0.38 -4.27 0.89
CA ALA A 120 -0.42 -5.58 1.54
C ALA A 120 0.83 -5.85 2.38
N GLN A 121 2.00 -5.37 1.93
CA GLN A 121 3.24 -5.60 2.66
C GLN A 121 3.60 -4.44 3.57
N MET A 122 3.44 -3.19 3.12
CA MET A 122 3.76 -2.01 3.94
C MET A 122 2.57 -1.48 4.76
N ASP A 123 1.36 -2.04 4.60
CA ASP A 123 0.12 -1.57 5.25
C ASP A 123 -0.04 -0.03 5.12
N LEU A 124 0.07 0.43 3.87
CA LEU A 124 -0.09 1.82 3.47
C LEU A 124 -1.37 1.99 2.65
N ILE A 125 -2.12 3.04 2.95
CA ILE A 125 -3.34 3.40 2.21
C ILE A 125 -3.12 4.72 1.46
N GLY A 126 -3.32 4.68 0.14
CA GLY A 126 -2.98 5.78 -0.77
C GLY A 126 -3.81 7.05 -0.59
N PHE A 127 -4.96 6.99 0.08
CA PHE A 127 -5.83 8.15 0.31
C PHE A 127 -5.62 8.83 1.68
N ASP A 128 -4.66 8.33 2.46
CA ASP A 128 -4.33 8.92 3.76
C ASP A 128 -3.47 10.18 3.61
N ASP A 129 -3.45 10.98 4.68
CA ASP A 129 -2.84 12.31 4.73
C ASP A 129 -1.38 12.32 4.31
N TRP A 130 -0.62 11.27 4.58
CA TRP A 130 0.80 11.19 4.20
C TRP A 130 1.00 11.23 2.67
N ASN A 131 0.04 10.75 1.86
CA ASN A 131 0.16 10.69 0.39
C ASN A 131 -0.59 11.81 -0.35
N VAL A 132 -1.48 12.52 0.34
CA VAL A 132 -2.39 13.50 -0.28
C VAL A 132 -1.96 14.95 -0.01
N VAL A 133 -2.12 15.81 -1.01
CA VAL A 133 -1.98 17.27 -0.90
C VAL A 133 -3.22 17.94 -1.48
N MET A 134 -3.81 18.91 -0.76
CA MET A 134 -4.88 19.73 -1.31
C MET A 134 -4.30 20.87 -2.15
N LEU A 135 -4.65 20.93 -3.44
CA LEU A 135 -4.16 21.92 -4.39
C LEU A 135 -5.33 22.66 -5.05
N ALA A 136 -5.10 23.88 -5.54
CA ALA A 136 -6.10 24.66 -6.24
C ALA A 136 -6.48 24.01 -7.58
N ALA A 137 -7.76 23.68 -7.79
CA ALA A 137 -8.25 23.13 -9.05
C ALA A 137 -8.43 24.21 -10.15
N ASP A 138 -8.40 25.49 -9.78
CA ASP A 138 -8.48 26.62 -10.70
C ASP A 138 -7.67 27.83 -10.20
N ALA A 139 -7.40 28.77 -11.13
CA ALA A 139 -6.61 29.97 -10.86
C ALA A 139 -7.26 30.89 -9.80
N ARG A 140 -8.60 30.91 -9.73
CA ARG A 140 -9.33 31.70 -8.73
C ARG A 140 -9.03 31.19 -7.32
N THR A 141 -8.98 29.88 -7.13
CA THR A 141 -8.61 29.26 -5.86
C THR A 141 -7.15 29.54 -5.52
N THR A 142 -6.22 29.50 -6.49
CA THR A 142 -4.83 29.92 -6.25
C THR A 142 -4.75 31.34 -5.71
N GLN A 143 -5.46 32.27 -6.33
CA GLN A 143 -5.43 33.68 -5.97
C GLN A 143 -6.08 33.95 -4.60
N LEU A 144 -7.26 33.37 -4.34
CA LEU A 144 -8.04 33.69 -3.13
C LEU A 144 -7.60 32.91 -1.91
N CYS A 145 -7.20 31.64 -2.08
CA CYS A 145 -6.86 30.72 -0.99
C CYS A 145 -5.36 30.53 -0.79
N GLY A 146 -4.50 31.08 -1.66
CA GLY A 146 -3.04 30.92 -1.57
C GLY A 146 -2.54 29.50 -1.82
N LEU A 147 -3.35 28.63 -2.42
CA LEU A 147 -3.00 27.23 -2.67
C LEU A 147 -2.21 27.10 -3.98
N PRO A 148 -1.17 26.23 -4.03
CA PRO A 148 -0.49 25.95 -5.29
C PRO A 148 -1.46 25.34 -6.31
N ALA A 149 -1.27 25.65 -7.59
CA ALA A 149 -2.10 25.12 -8.66
C ALA A 149 -1.94 23.59 -8.79
N HIS A 150 -3.06 22.89 -9.00
CA HIS A 150 -3.04 21.46 -9.25
C HIS A 150 -2.37 21.18 -10.59
N PRO A 151 -1.29 20.38 -10.65
CA PRO A 151 -0.50 20.22 -11.87
C PRO A 151 -1.18 19.30 -12.90
N GLY A 152 -2.28 18.65 -12.52
CA GLY A 152 -2.94 17.63 -13.32
C GLY A 152 -2.13 16.34 -13.34
N SER A 153 -2.16 15.63 -14.47
CA SER A 153 -1.29 14.47 -14.67
C SER A 153 0.13 14.94 -14.98
N VAL A 154 1.11 14.44 -14.23
CA VAL A 154 2.53 14.75 -14.41
C VAL A 154 3.29 13.45 -14.70
N PRO A 155 3.41 13.02 -15.98
CA PRO A 155 4.01 11.74 -16.34
C PRO A 155 5.43 11.54 -15.79
N ALA A 156 6.26 12.59 -15.81
CA ALA A 156 7.61 12.55 -15.28
C ALA A 156 7.65 12.26 -13.76
N HIS A 157 6.70 12.83 -13.02
CA HIS A 157 6.55 12.56 -11.57
C HIS A 157 6.11 11.11 -11.34
N THR A 158 5.12 10.64 -12.09
CA THR A 158 4.68 9.23 -12.02
C THR A 158 5.82 8.26 -12.33
N GLN A 159 6.65 8.56 -13.33
CA GLN A 159 7.81 7.74 -13.69
C GLN A 159 8.87 7.74 -12.57
N ALA A 160 9.21 8.92 -12.03
CA ALA A 160 10.16 9.02 -10.93
C ALA A 160 9.66 8.25 -9.69
N MET A 161 8.39 8.43 -9.33
CA MET A 161 7.76 7.75 -8.19
C MET A 161 7.71 6.23 -8.38
N THR A 162 7.41 5.76 -9.59
CA THR A 162 7.48 4.33 -9.92
C THR A 162 8.89 3.79 -9.66
N GLY A 163 9.93 4.54 -10.02
CA GLY A 163 11.32 4.20 -9.71
C GLY A 163 11.61 4.11 -8.22
N HIS A 164 11.06 5.00 -7.39
CA HIS A 164 11.15 4.90 -5.93
C HIS A 164 10.49 3.62 -5.39
N VAL A 165 9.26 3.36 -5.82
CA VAL A 165 8.50 2.18 -5.40
C VAL A 165 9.21 0.88 -5.76
N ILE A 166 9.80 0.80 -6.96
CA ILE A 166 10.61 -0.37 -7.36
C ILE A 166 11.78 -0.55 -6.42
N ARG A 167 12.55 0.50 -6.11
CA ARG A 167 13.71 0.40 -5.21
C ARG A 167 13.31 -0.04 -3.80
N TRP A 168 12.22 0.51 -3.26
CA TRP A 168 11.69 0.09 -1.96
C TRP A 168 11.25 -1.37 -1.96
N LYS A 169 10.53 -1.79 -3.00
CA LYS A 169 10.10 -3.19 -3.17
C LYS A 169 11.30 -4.13 -3.23
N THR A 170 12.32 -3.80 -4.03
CA THR A 170 13.54 -4.60 -4.13
C THR A 170 14.26 -4.71 -2.78
N ARG A 171 14.35 -3.63 -2.01
CA ARG A 171 14.95 -3.67 -0.67
C ARG A 171 14.15 -4.54 0.30
N TYR A 172 12.82 -4.50 0.24
CA TYR A 172 11.97 -5.39 1.01
C TYR A 172 12.16 -6.86 0.63
N GLU A 173 12.23 -7.16 -0.67
CA GLU A 173 12.44 -8.52 -1.18
C GLU A 173 13.79 -9.09 -0.73
N PHE A 174 14.86 -8.30 -0.72
CA PHE A 174 16.15 -8.71 -0.16
C PHE A 174 16.07 -9.01 1.35
N ALA A 175 15.45 -8.14 2.13
CA ALA A 175 15.26 -8.38 3.56
C ALA A 175 14.42 -9.65 3.83
N LEU A 176 13.42 -9.91 3.00
CA LEU A 176 12.58 -11.11 3.09
C LEU A 176 13.37 -12.38 2.74
N GLU A 177 14.25 -12.32 1.74
CA GLU A 177 15.13 -13.44 1.38
C GLU A 177 16.11 -13.77 2.51
N GLU A 178 16.77 -12.76 3.08
CA GLU A 178 17.67 -12.93 4.23
C GLU A 178 16.95 -13.53 5.45
N PHE A 179 15.71 -13.13 5.69
CA PHE A 179 14.86 -13.71 6.73
C PHE A 179 14.40 -15.14 6.40
N GLY A 180 14.09 -15.44 5.13
CA GLY A 180 13.72 -16.80 4.70
C GLY A 180 14.87 -17.79 4.87
N VAL A 181 16.12 -17.34 4.67
CA VAL A 181 17.33 -18.13 4.90
C VAL A 181 17.50 -18.50 6.38
N THR A 182 17.17 -17.63 7.34
CA THR A 182 17.22 -18.01 8.77
C THR A 182 16.09 -18.93 9.17
N ALA A 183 14.88 -18.71 8.67
CA ALA A 183 13.74 -19.56 8.97
C ALA A 183 13.96 -21.02 8.52
N THR A 184 14.85 -21.24 7.56
CA THR A 184 15.28 -22.57 7.07
C THR A 184 16.61 -23.06 7.68
N GLY A 185 17.20 -22.33 8.63
CA GLY A 185 18.37 -22.75 9.42
C GLY A 185 19.72 -22.12 9.04
N GLY A 186 19.75 -21.08 8.20
CA GLY A 186 20.96 -20.32 7.84
C GLY A 186 21.29 -19.14 8.77
N GLN A 187 22.45 -18.49 8.59
CA GLN A 187 22.95 -17.34 9.39
C GLN A 187 22.45 -15.95 8.90
N GLY A 188 21.19 -15.78 8.54
CA GLY A 188 20.62 -14.46 8.15
C GLY A 188 20.06 -13.64 9.34
N VAL A 189 19.05 -12.79 9.06
CA VAL A 189 18.40 -11.90 10.05
C VAL A 189 17.27 -12.57 10.85
N THR A 190 17.11 -12.17 12.11
CA THR A 190 16.01 -12.62 12.98
C THR A 190 14.67 -12.00 12.59
N ARG A 191 13.56 -12.56 13.08
CA ARG A 191 12.21 -12.02 12.86
C ARG A 191 12.07 -10.59 13.36
N GLU A 192 12.56 -10.31 14.57
CA GLU A 192 12.50 -8.97 15.17
C GLU A 192 13.27 -7.95 14.34
N GLN A 193 14.45 -8.33 13.82
CA GLN A 193 15.22 -7.50 12.91
C GLN A 193 14.50 -7.27 11.58
N PHE A 194 13.87 -8.30 11.00
CA PHE A 194 13.09 -8.16 9.79
C PHE A 194 11.91 -7.20 9.97
N GLU A 195 11.12 -7.36 11.03
CA GLU A 195 9.99 -6.45 11.32
C GLU A 195 10.46 -5.01 11.60
N ALA A 196 11.61 -4.83 12.27
CA ALA A 196 12.20 -3.51 12.48
C ALA A 196 12.65 -2.87 11.16
N GLN A 197 13.28 -3.63 10.26
CA GLN A 197 13.68 -3.15 8.93
C GLN A 197 12.46 -2.80 8.07
N LYS A 198 11.41 -3.64 8.12
CA LYS A 198 10.13 -3.39 7.45
C LYS A 198 9.47 -2.10 7.98
N GLY A 199 9.44 -1.91 9.30
CA GLY A 199 8.94 -0.69 9.93
C GLY A 199 9.72 0.55 9.51
N ALA A 200 11.06 0.47 9.48
CA ALA A 200 11.93 1.55 9.02
C ALA A 200 11.70 1.89 7.54
N LEU A 201 11.55 0.88 6.67
CA LEU A 201 11.23 1.08 5.26
C LEU A 201 9.87 1.74 5.08
N ARG A 202 8.86 1.31 5.83
CA ARG A 202 7.53 1.94 5.82
C ARG A 202 7.61 3.43 6.18
N GLN A 203 8.37 3.76 7.22
CA GLN A 203 8.56 5.16 7.64
C GLN A 203 9.31 5.97 6.58
N GLU A 204 10.37 5.40 5.97
CA GLU A 204 11.11 6.04 4.88
C GLU A 204 10.20 6.39 3.69
N ILE A 205 9.29 5.49 3.31
CA ILE A 205 8.30 5.74 2.24
C ILE A 205 7.47 6.97 2.58
N ILE A 206 6.92 7.00 3.81
CA ILE A 206 6.09 8.11 4.30
C ILE A 206 6.87 9.42 4.29
N ASP A 207 8.08 9.43 4.82
CA ASP A 207 8.92 10.64 4.94
C ASP A 207 9.36 11.15 3.57
N THR A 208 9.74 10.24 2.66
CA THR A 208 10.11 10.58 1.28
C THR A 208 8.94 11.24 0.58
N VAL A 209 7.75 10.64 0.66
CA VAL A 209 6.54 11.18 0.03
C VAL A 209 6.13 12.52 0.66
N ALA A 210 6.22 12.65 1.98
CA ALA A 210 5.94 13.91 2.67
C ALA A 210 6.91 15.02 2.21
N SER A 211 8.19 14.70 1.98
CA SER A 211 9.19 15.68 1.51
C SER A 211 8.94 16.19 0.08
N MET A 212 8.22 15.42 -0.74
CA MET A 212 7.89 15.77 -2.13
C MET A 212 6.65 16.66 -2.23
N LYS A 213 5.92 16.87 -1.13
CA LYS A 213 4.73 17.72 -1.14
C LYS A 213 5.13 19.18 -1.29
N PRO A 214 4.48 19.94 -2.18
CA PRO A 214 4.71 21.37 -2.25
C PRO A 214 4.37 21.97 -0.87
N ARG A 215 5.32 22.72 -0.30
CA ARG A 215 5.06 23.49 0.90
C ARG A 215 4.06 24.59 0.51
N ALA A 216 2.91 24.63 1.16
CA ALA A 216 2.08 25.82 1.10
C ALA A 216 2.94 27.00 1.55
N ALA A 217 2.94 28.10 0.80
CA ALA A 217 3.56 29.32 1.27
C ALA A 217 2.90 29.66 2.61
N SER A 218 3.67 29.60 3.70
CA SER A 218 3.28 30.17 4.97
C SER A 218 3.14 31.67 4.75
N GLY A 219 1.93 32.11 4.42
CA GLY A 219 1.56 33.52 4.38
C GLY A 219 1.59 34.05 5.81
N SER A 220 2.67 34.76 6.12
CA SER A 220 2.76 35.78 7.17
C SER A 220 1.68 36.84 7.02
#